data_AF-A0A930DPJ8-F1
#
_entry.id   AF-A0A930DPJ8-F1
#
_cell.length_a   1.000
_cell.length_b   1.000
_cell.length_c   1.000
_cell.angle_alpha   90.00
_cell.angle_beta   90.00
_cell.angle_gamma   90.00
#
_symmetry.space_group_name_H-M   'P 1'
#
loop_
_entity.id
_entity.type
_entity.pdbx_description
1 polymer ?
#
loop_
_entity_poly.entity_id
_entity_poly.type
_entity_poly.pdbx_seq_one_letter_code
_entity_poly.pdbx_strand_id
1 'polypeptide(L)'
;MKKRWNQSTKLAFFSIGSILLLLLTAFAGVVNKVQSKKATELIKEQFELTVAAGDYSDGSVTLSKTSRAYAATGDKAYLDAYNKELTVDKNRENAVEVMHKYGLSESEEAALKGMSDASTYLAGLEAQSFTMVEQGDLKGALDLLYSQDYQEKEQAVSDDYDTLYDEVAERTQGESHAAEQMAALTQFLSLF
;
A
#
# COMPACT_ATOMS: atom_id res chain seq x y z
N MET A 1 27.80 -15.21 62.14
CA MET A 1 27.52 -13.84 62.62
C MET A 1 26.81 -13.07 61.52
N LYS A 2 25.56 -12.61 61.71
CA LYS A 2 24.82 -11.82 60.71
C LYS A 2 25.35 -10.38 60.69
N LYS A 3 25.91 -9.93 59.56
CA LYS A 3 26.40 -8.56 59.38
C LYS A 3 25.21 -7.58 59.45
N ARG A 4 25.04 -6.89 60.58
CA ARG A 4 23.95 -5.91 60.79
C ARG A 4 24.30 -4.63 60.03
N TRP A 5 23.53 -4.30 59.00
CA TRP A 5 23.68 -3.03 58.30
C TRP A 5 23.37 -1.84 59.22
N ASN A 6 24.26 -0.86 59.22
CA ASN A 6 24.10 0.44 59.85
C ASN A 6 23.08 1.31 59.09
N GLN A 7 22.44 2.27 59.75
CA GLN A 7 21.33 3.04 59.15
C GLN A 7 21.74 3.76 57.85
N SER A 8 22.97 4.27 57.78
CA SER A 8 23.50 4.96 56.60
C SER A 8 23.65 4.05 55.37
N THR A 9 24.10 2.79 55.53
CA THR A 9 24.18 1.83 54.41
C THR A 9 22.82 1.39 53.89
N LYS A 10 21.80 1.31 54.77
CA LYS A 10 20.41 1.09 54.34
C LYS A 10 19.89 2.26 53.50
N LEU A 11 20.08 3.48 53.99
CA LEU A 11 19.66 4.71 53.29
C LEU A 11 20.32 4.84 51.90
N ALA A 12 21.64 4.62 51.81
CA ALA A 12 22.37 4.67 50.54
C ALA A 12 21.91 3.59 49.55
N PHE A 13 21.63 2.38 50.03
CA PHE A 13 21.11 1.29 49.20
C PHE A 13 19.70 1.61 48.66
N PHE A 14 18.81 2.11 49.51
CA PHE A 14 17.47 2.52 49.08
C PHE A 14 17.51 3.71 48.11
N SER A 15 18.39 4.69 48.33
CA SER A 15 18.51 5.84 47.42
C SER A 15 19.05 5.43 46.05
N ILE A 16 20.08 4.58 45.99
CA ILE A 16 20.61 4.07 44.71
C ILE A 16 19.55 3.23 43.99
N GLY A 17 18.83 2.37 44.72
CA GLY A 17 17.72 1.60 44.16
C GLY A 17 16.62 2.50 43.57
N SER A 18 16.23 3.56 44.27
CA SER A 18 15.22 4.52 43.78
C SER A 18 15.66 5.28 42.53
N ILE A 19 16.94 5.67 42.43
CA ILE A 19 17.50 6.34 41.26
C ILE A 19 17.52 5.38 40.06
N LEU A 20 17.91 4.12 40.27
CA LEU A 20 17.88 3.10 39.22
C LEU A 20 16.45 2.82 38.73
N LEU A 21 15.47 2.77 39.62
CA LEU A 21 14.06 2.60 39.26
C LEU A 21 13.53 3.77 38.42
N LEU A 22 13.92 5.01 38.77
CA LEU A 22 13.56 6.20 37.99
C LEU A 22 14.20 6.18 36.59
N LEU A 23 15.43 5.70 36.46
CA LEU A 23 16.08 5.57 35.15
C LEU A 23 15.42 4.47 34.30
N LEU A 24 15.03 3.34 34.90
CA LEU A 24 14.30 2.26 34.22
C LEU A 24 12.93 2.72 33.72
N THR A 25 12.16 3.42 34.55
CA THR A 25 10.85 3.97 34.15
C THR A 25 10.97 5.04 33.07
N ALA A 26 11.98 5.93 33.14
CA ALA A 26 12.25 6.90 32.09
C ALA A 26 12.63 6.22 30.76
N PHE A 27 13.47 5.18 30.82
CA PHE A 27 13.84 4.37 29.65
C PHE A 27 12.63 3.66 29.03
N ALA A 28 11.80 3.01 29.85
CA ALA A 28 10.56 2.37 29.40
C ALA A 28 9.60 3.38 28.73
N GLY A 29 9.49 4.60 29.28
CA GLY A 29 8.71 5.68 28.69
C GLY A 29 9.20 6.12 27.30
N VAL A 30 10.53 6.19 27.11
CA VAL A 30 11.13 6.48 25.79
C VAL A 30 10.83 5.35 24.79
N VAL A 31 10.99 4.09 25.20
CA VAL A 31 10.71 2.92 24.35
C VAL A 31 9.24 2.90 23.92
N ASN A 32 8.29 3.10 24.86
CA ASN A 32 6.85 3.16 24.55
C ASN A 32 6.50 4.26 23.53
N LYS A 33 7.11 5.44 23.66
CA LYS A 33 6.87 6.55 22.73
C LYS A 33 7.40 6.26 21.32
N VAL A 34 8.56 5.59 21.21
CA VAL A 34 9.12 5.18 19.91
C VAL A 34 8.25 4.10 19.26
N GLN A 35 7.82 3.11 20.04
CA GLN A 35 6.96 2.01 19.57
C GLN A 35 5.61 2.52 19.04
N SER A 36 4.95 3.40 19.79
CA SER A 36 3.67 3.99 19.38
C SER A 36 3.78 4.81 18.09
N LYS A 37 4.90 5.52 17.90
CA LYS A 37 5.17 6.22 16.64
C LYS A 37 5.35 5.26 15.47
N LYS A 38 6.13 4.18 15.67
CA LYS A 38 6.35 3.18 14.62
C LYS A 38 5.04 2.54 14.18
N ALA A 39 4.19 2.12 15.12
CA ALA A 39 2.87 1.57 14.80
C ALA A 39 1.98 2.57 14.02
N THR A 40 2.05 3.86 14.34
CA THR A 40 1.29 4.90 13.63
C THR A 40 1.80 5.11 12.20
N GLU A 41 3.13 5.09 11.99
CA GLU A 41 3.71 5.20 10.65
C GLU A 41 3.36 3.98 9.78
N LEU A 42 3.39 2.76 10.34
CA LEU A 42 3.01 1.54 9.61
C LEU A 42 1.56 1.57 9.13
N ILE A 43 0.63 2.00 9.99
CA ILE A 43 -0.78 2.14 9.61
C ILE A 43 -0.95 3.22 8.52
N LYS A 44 -0.16 4.29 8.58
CA LYS A 44 -0.17 5.34 7.56
C LYS A 44 0.38 4.83 6.23
N GLU A 45 1.50 4.12 6.24
CA GLU A 45 2.08 3.47 5.07
C GLU A 45 1.07 2.53 4.43
N GLN A 46 0.44 1.66 5.22
CA GLN A 46 -0.64 0.77 4.75
C GLN A 46 -1.76 1.56 4.07
N PHE A 47 -2.28 2.59 4.75
CA PHE A 47 -3.37 3.39 4.23
C PHE A 47 -3.03 4.03 2.88
N GLU A 48 -1.84 4.62 2.76
CA GLU A 48 -1.43 5.30 1.54
C GLU A 48 -1.16 4.33 0.39
N LEU A 49 -0.58 3.14 0.68
CA LEU A 49 -0.40 2.07 -0.31
C LEU A 49 -1.74 1.52 -0.81
N THR A 50 -2.68 1.25 0.10
CA THR A 50 -4.01 0.76 -0.25
C THR A 50 -4.80 1.78 -1.07
N VAL A 51 -4.75 3.06 -0.69
CA VAL A 51 -5.40 4.14 -1.46
C VAL A 51 -4.78 4.26 -2.85
N ALA A 52 -3.45 4.26 -2.95
CA ALA A 52 -2.78 4.33 -4.25
C ALA A 52 -3.09 3.12 -5.15
N ALA A 53 -3.11 1.91 -4.60
CA ALA A 53 -3.53 0.73 -5.36
C ALA A 53 -4.97 0.87 -5.87
N GLY A 54 -5.88 1.42 -5.05
CA GLY A 54 -7.25 1.74 -5.44
C GLY A 54 -7.32 2.77 -6.57
N ASP A 55 -6.59 3.88 -6.45
CA ASP A 55 -6.51 4.93 -7.48
C ASP A 55 -5.96 4.37 -8.81
N TYR A 56 -5.00 3.45 -8.75
CA TYR A 56 -4.51 2.75 -9.92
C TYR A 56 -5.63 1.94 -10.60
N SER A 57 -6.36 1.13 -9.81
CA SER A 57 -7.46 0.30 -10.31
C SER A 57 -8.57 1.14 -10.94
N ASP A 58 -8.97 2.24 -10.28
CA ASP A 58 -9.96 3.18 -10.79
C ASP A 58 -9.51 3.85 -12.10
N GLY A 59 -8.23 4.20 -12.20
CA GLY A 59 -7.63 4.70 -13.44
C GLY A 59 -7.70 3.68 -14.57
N SER A 60 -7.36 2.41 -14.30
CA SER A 60 -7.47 1.31 -15.28
C SER A 60 -8.91 1.10 -15.74
N VAL A 61 -9.86 1.05 -14.81
CA VAL A 61 -11.30 0.90 -15.13
C VAL A 61 -11.81 2.08 -15.96
N THR A 62 -11.36 3.30 -15.66
CA THR A 62 -11.72 4.50 -16.41
C THR A 62 -11.25 4.41 -17.86
N LEU A 63 -10.01 3.97 -18.08
CA LEU A 63 -9.47 3.73 -19.42
C LEU A 63 -10.28 2.67 -20.16
N SER A 64 -10.47 1.47 -19.60
CA SER A 64 -11.26 0.41 -20.24
C SER A 64 -12.68 0.85 -20.58
N LYS A 65 -13.34 1.55 -19.66
CA LYS A 65 -14.73 2.01 -19.82
C LYS A 65 -14.84 3.06 -20.92
N THR A 66 -13.95 4.05 -20.93
CA THR A 66 -13.94 5.09 -21.96
C THR A 66 -13.58 4.51 -23.33
N SER A 67 -12.64 3.57 -23.39
CA SER A 67 -12.30 2.81 -24.59
C SER A 67 -13.51 2.09 -25.19
N ARG A 68 -14.23 1.32 -24.36
CA ARG A 68 -15.44 0.59 -24.78
C ARG A 68 -16.56 1.53 -25.20
N ALA A 69 -16.74 2.65 -24.49
CA ALA A 69 -17.75 3.64 -24.85
C ALA A 69 -17.44 4.31 -26.19
N TYR A 70 -16.17 4.62 -26.47
CA TYR A 70 -15.75 5.14 -27.77
C TYR A 70 -15.95 4.09 -28.88
N ALA A 71 -15.53 2.84 -28.65
CA ALA A 71 -15.73 1.74 -29.59
C ALA A 71 -17.21 1.52 -29.95
N ALA A 72 -18.11 1.59 -28.96
CA ALA A 72 -19.53 1.38 -29.16
C ALA A 72 -20.25 2.54 -29.87
N THR A 73 -19.78 3.77 -29.70
CA THR A 73 -20.54 4.98 -30.11
C THR A 73 -19.87 5.79 -31.21
N GLY A 74 -18.55 5.71 -31.34
CA GLY A 74 -17.76 6.64 -32.15
C GLY A 74 -17.72 8.07 -31.62
N ASP A 75 -18.26 8.33 -30.43
CA ASP A 75 -18.30 9.67 -29.84
C ASP A 75 -16.93 10.06 -29.26
N LYS A 76 -16.30 11.06 -29.88
CA LYS A 76 -14.97 11.55 -29.49
C LYS A 76 -14.90 12.08 -28.06
N ALA A 77 -16.02 12.43 -27.42
CA ALA A 77 -16.02 12.80 -26.01
C ALA A 77 -15.43 11.69 -25.11
N TYR A 78 -15.62 10.41 -25.46
CA TYR A 78 -15.03 9.29 -24.73
C TYR A 78 -13.54 9.13 -25.01
N LEU A 79 -13.09 9.36 -26.25
CA LEU A 79 -11.66 9.39 -26.59
C LEU A 79 -10.93 10.55 -25.89
N ASP A 80 -11.57 11.72 -25.80
CA ASP A 80 -11.04 12.87 -25.08
C ASP A 80 -10.94 12.57 -23.58
N ALA A 81 -11.91 11.87 -22.99
CA ALA A 81 -11.85 11.41 -21.60
C ALA A 81 -10.72 10.41 -21.36
N TYR A 82 -10.52 9.44 -22.27
CA TYR A 82 -9.39 8.50 -22.23
C TYR A 82 -8.05 9.25 -22.27
N ASN A 83 -7.90 10.21 -23.19
CA ASN A 83 -6.69 11.01 -23.31
C ASN A 83 -6.46 11.93 -22.09
N LYS A 84 -7.53 12.45 -21.49
CA LYS A 84 -7.47 13.22 -20.26
C LYS A 84 -6.92 12.37 -19.11
N GLU A 85 -7.35 11.12 -18.99
CA GLU A 85 -6.80 10.20 -17.99
C GLU A 85 -5.30 9.99 -18.20
N LEU A 86 -4.84 9.75 -19.44
CA LEU A 86 -3.42 9.54 -19.72
C LEU A 86 -2.51 10.77 -19.56
N THR A 87 -3.06 11.99 -19.71
CA THR A 87 -2.23 13.21 -19.82
C THR A 87 -2.41 14.20 -18.69
N VAL A 88 -3.60 14.27 -18.10
CA VAL A 88 -3.97 15.26 -17.09
C VAL A 88 -4.17 14.59 -15.73
N ASP A 89 -5.05 13.59 -15.65
CA ASP A 89 -5.39 12.97 -14.36
C ASP A 89 -4.26 12.05 -13.89
N LYS A 90 -3.76 11.20 -14.80
CA LYS A 90 -2.59 10.33 -14.60
C LYS A 90 -2.70 9.50 -13.32
N ASN A 91 -3.89 8.95 -13.04
CA ASN A 91 -4.15 8.32 -11.73
C ASN A 91 -3.23 7.11 -11.53
N ARG A 92 -3.01 6.30 -12.58
CA ARG A 92 -2.09 5.16 -12.52
C ARG A 92 -0.65 5.58 -12.27
N GLU A 93 -0.15 6.58 -12.99
CA GLU A 93 1.23 7.05 -12.82
C GLU A 93 1.45 7.66 -11.43
N ASN A 94 0.51 8.50 -10.96
CA ASN A 94 0.58 9.10 -9.64
C ASN A 94 0.50 8.02 -8.54
N ALA A 95 -0.36 7.01 -8.72
CA ALA A 95 -0.46 5.88 -7.81
C ALA A 95 0.85 5.09 -7.70
N VAL A 96 1.50 4.79 -8.84
CA VAL A 96 2.83 4.14 -8.88
C VAL A 96 3.86 4.96 -8.12
N GLU A 97 3.90 6.28 -8.32
CA GLU A 97 4.82 7.16 -7.60
C GLU A 97 4.57 7.14 -6.08
N VAL A 98 3.31 7.16 -5.65
CA VAL A 98 2.94 7.06 -4.23
C VAL A 98 3.35 5.71 -3.65
N MET A 99 3.10 4.61 -4.37
CA MET A 99 3.48 3.28 -3.91
C MET A 99 4.98 3.13 -3.71
N HIS A 100 5.80 3.56 -4.68
CA HIS A 100 7.26 3.56 -4.51
C HIS A 100 7.75 4.51 -3.41
N LYS A 101 7.05 5.63 -3.17
CA LYS A 101 7.41 6.59 -2.11
C LYS A 101 7.26 5.98 -0.72
N TYR A 102 6.21 5.19 -0.48
CA TYR A 102 5.99 4.51 0.82
C TYR A 102 6.71 3.17 0.92
N GLY A 103 7.21 2.66 -0.21
CA GLY A 103 8.02 1.46 -0.28
C GLY A 103 7.16 0.21 -0.45
N LEU A 104 7.68 -0.71 -1.26
CA LEU A 104 7.06 -1.99 -1.58
C LEU A 104 8.00 -3.11 -1.18
N SER A 105 7.44 -4.20 -0.67
CA SER A 105 8.15 -5.48 -0.56
C SER A 105 8.47 -6.03 -1.97
N GLU A 106 9.32 -7.05 -2.06
CA GLU A 106 9.63 -7.69 -3.35
C GLU A 106 8.39 -8.30 -4.03
N SER A 107 7.45 -8.81 -3.23
CA SER A 107 6.22 -9.41 -3.74
C SER A 107 5.18 -8.34 -4.12
N GLU A 108 5.08 -7.27 -3.34
CA GLU A 108 4.22 -6.11 -3.64
C GLU A 108 4.68 -5.42 -4.93
N GLU A 109 6.00 -5.29 -5.13
CA GLU A 109 6.61 -4.78 -6.36
C GLU A 109 6.32 -5.68 -7.56
N ALA A 110 6.34 -7.01 -7.36
CA ALA A 110 6.03 -7.96 -8.42
C ALA A 110 4.56 -7.86 -8.87
N ALA A 111 3.63 -7.72 -7.91
CA ALA A 111 2.22 -7.49 -8.19
C ALA A 111 2.01 -6.16 -8.94
N LEU A 112 2.59 -5.06 -8.46
CA LEU A 112 2.53 -3.76 -9.15
C LEU A 112 3.06 -3.82 -10.59
N LYS A 113 4.15 -4.57 -10.80
CA LYS A 113 4.70 -4.81 -12.13
C LYS A 113 3.74 -5.60 -13.01
N GLY A 114 3.09 -6.63 -12.47
CA GLY A 114 2.07 -7.41 -13.18
C GLY A 114 0.90 -6.54 -13.66
N MET A 115 0.35 -5.71 -12.76
CA MET A 115 -0.68 -4.71 -13.08
C MET A 115 -0.23 -3.79 -14.22
N SER A 116 1.02 -3.30 -14.15
CA SER A 116 1.58 -2.35 -15.13
C SER A 116 1.84 -2.98 -16.51
N ASP A 117 2.35 -4.20 -16.54
CA ASP A 117 2.56 -4.94 -17.79
C ASP A 117 1.23 -5.26 -18.47
N ALA A 118 0.24 -5.74 -17.70
CA ALA A 118 -1.10 -6.03 -18.20
C ALA A 118 -1.82 -4.77 -18.70
N SER A 119 -1.75 -3.67 -17.95
CA SER A 119 -2.32 -2.37 -18.36
C SER A 119 -1.66 -1.80 -19.61
N THR A 120 -0.34 -1.96 -19.76
CA THR A 120 0.38 -1.53 -20.98
C THR A 120 -0.07 -2.35 -22.19
N TYR A 121 -0.31 -3.64 -22.01
CA TYR A 121 -0.83 -4.50 -23.06
C TYR A 121 -2.25 -4.09 -23.46
N LEU A 122 -3.13 -3.86 -22.48
CA LEU A 122 -4.50 -3.36 -22.70
C LEU A 122 -4.49 -2.05 -23.50
N ALA A 123 -3.65 -1.08 -23.13
CA ALA A 123 -3.53 0.19 -23.86
C ALA A 123 -3.17 -0.01 -25.34
N GLY A 124 -2.41 -1.05 -25.67
CA GLY A 124 -2.12 -1.43 -27.06
C GLY A 124 -3.34 -1.96 -27.81
N LEU A 125 -4.21 -2.74 -27.16
CA LEU A 125 -5.48 -3.19 -27.73
C LEU A 125 -6.47 -2.03 -27.88
N GLU A 126 -6.49 -1.12 -26.91
CA GLU A 126 -7.35 0.07 -26.92
C GLU A 126 -7.00 1.00 -28.07
N ALA A 127 -5.71 1.30 -28.27
CA ALA A 127 -5.25 2.09 -29.41
C ALA A 127 -5.61 1.46 -30.77
N GLN A 128 -5.54 0.12 -30.87
CA GLN A 128 -5.98 -0.60 -32.07
C GLN A 128 -7.49 -0.46 -32.27
N SER A 129 -8.29 -0.58 -31.21
CA SER A 129 -9.74 -0.37 -31.27
C SER A 129 -10.09 1.04 -31.73
N PHE A 130 -9.33 2.06 -31.30
CA PHE A 130 -9.56 3.45 -31.71
C PHE A 130 -9.30 3.64 -33.19
N THR A 131 -8.24 3.02 -33.71
CA THR A 131 -7.93 3.01 -35.14
C THR A 131 -9.05 2.37 -35.96
N MET A 132 -9.66 1.29 -35.45
CA MET A 132 -10.82 0.65 -36.10
C MET A 132 -12.05 1.56 -36.13
N VAL A 133 -12.35 2.27 -35.02
CA VAL A 133 -13.43 3.26 -34.97
C VAL A 133 -13.21 4.37 -36.00
N GLU A 134 -11.98 4.89 -36.13
CA GLU A 134 -11.63 5.92 -37.10
C GLU A 134 -11.82 5.47 -38.55
N GLN A 135 -11.68 4.16 -38.81
CA GLN A 135 -11.95 3.54 -40.11
C GLN A 135 -13.43 3.20 -40.33
N GLY A 136 -14.29 3.47 -39.35
CA GLY A 136 -15.72 3.18 -39.38
C GLY A 136 -16.10 1.76 -38.96
N ASP A 137 -15.15 0.96 -38.47
CA ASP A 137 -15.39 -0.40 -37.99
C ASP A 137 -15.65 -0.43 -36.47
N LEU A 138 -16.80 0.10 -36.05
CA LEU A 138 -17.21 0.10 -34.64
C LEU A 138 -17.43 -1.32 -34.12
N LYS A 139 -17.92 -2.24 -34.96
CA LYS A 139 -18.17 -3.61 -34.55
C LYS A 139 -16.85 -4.34 -34.26
N GLY A 140 -15.87 -4.25 -35.16
CA GLY A 140 -14.55 -4.83 -34.95
C GLY A 140 -13.84 -4.24 -33.74
N ALA A 141 -13.94 -2.92 -33.54
CA ALA A 141 -13.41 -2.25 -32.35
C ALA A 141 -14.01 -2.81 -31.06
N LEU A 142 -15.35 -2.97 -31.02
CA LEU A 142 -16.03 -3.51 -29.85
C LEU A 142 -15.72 -5.00 -29.63
N ASP A 143 -15.73 -5.79 -30.70
CA ASP A 143 -15.40 -7.23 -30.64
C ASP A 143 -13.95 -7.44 -30.14
N LEU A 144 -13.01 -6.53 -30.44
CA LEU A 144 -11.65 -6.53 -29.89
C LEU A 144 -11.62 -6.26 -28.37
N LEU A 145 -12.34 -5.24 -27.89
CA LEU A 145 -12.38 -4.86 -26.47
C LEU A 145 -13.21 -5.79 -25.57
N TYR A 146 -13.93 -6.73 -26.18
CA TYR A 146 -14.60 -7.85 -25.52
C TYR A 146 -14.00 -9.21 -25.91
N SER A 147 -12.82 -9.20 -26.54
CA SER A 147 -12.10 -10.43 -26.83
C SER A 147 -11.65 -11.11 -25.54
N GLN A 148 -11.49 -12.43 -25.62
CA GLN A 148 -10.98 -13.22 -24.50
C GLN A 148 -9.62 -12.68 -24.01
N ASP A 149 -8.72 -12.32 -24.94
CA ASP A 149 -7.39 -11.79 -24.63
C ASP A 149 -7.48 -10.46 -23.83
N TYR A 150 -8.38 -9.54 -24.22
CA TYR A 150 -8.61 -8.32 -23.47
C TYR A 150 -9.13 -8.62 -22.05
N GLN A 151 -10.12 -9.51 -21.93
CA GLN A 151 -10.71 -9.87 -20.63
C GLN A 151 -9.71 -10.57 -19.70
N GLU A 152 -8.87 -11.45 -20.23
CA GLU A 152 -7.81 -12.13 -19.48
C GLU A 152 -6.80 -11.11 -18.92
N LYS A 153 -6.53 -10.02 -19.64
CA LYS A 153 -5.62 -8.97 -19.17
C LYS A 153 -6.27 -8.03 -18.16
N GLU A 154 -7.56 -7.71 -18.31
CA GLU A 154 -8.30 -7.01 -17.24
C GLU A 154 -8.33 -7.85 -15.96
N GLN A 155 -8.53 -9.17 -16.08
CA GLN A 155 -8.49 -10.07 -14.93
C GLN A 155 -7.10 -10.10 -14.30
N ALA A 156 -6.03 -10.15 -15.09
CA ALA A 156 -4.67 -10.09 -14.56
C ALA A 156 -4.41 -8.81 -13.75
N VAL A 157 -4.88 -7.65 -14.22
CA VAL A 157 -4.80 -6.39 -13.44
C VAL A 157 -5.56 -6.51 -12.11
N SER A 158 -6.74 -7.13 -12.12
CA SER A 158 -7.54 -7.34 -10.90
C SER A 158 -6.86 -8.31 -9.93
N ASP A 159 -6.33 -9.42 -10.43
CA ASP A 159 -5.69 -10.46 -9.61
C ASP A 159 -4.40 -9.92 -8.95
N ASP A 160 -3.61 -9.15 -9.69
CA ASP A 160 -2.42 -8.51 -9.16
C ASP A 160 -2.78 -7.38 -8.18
N TYR A 161 -3.88 -6.64 -8.40
CA TYR A 161 -4.40 -5.68 -7.42
C TYR A 161 -4.79 -6.35 -6.10
N ASP A 162 -5.53 -7.46 -6.16
CA ASP A 162 -5.94 -8.22 -4.98
C ASP A 162 -4.71 -8.75 -4.24
N THR A 163 -3.71 -9.26 -4.98
CA THR A 163 -2.43 -9.71 -4.42
C THR A 163 -1.71 -8.57 -3.69
N LEU A 164 -1.56 -7.41 -4.35
CA LEU A 164 -0.92 -6.24 -3.75
C LEU A 164 -1.66 -5.78 -2.47
N TYR A 165 -2.99 -5.73 -2.52
CA TYR A 165 -3.81 -5.33 -1.39
C TYR A 165 -3.63 -6.28 -0.19
N ASP A 166 -3.71 -7.59 -0.45
CA ASP A 166 -3.59 -8.63 0.58
C ASP A 166 -2.19 -8.63 1.20
N GLU A 167 -1.13 -8.51 0.40
CA GLU A 167 0.25 -8.49 0.91
C GLU A 167 0.54 -7.26 1.77
N VAL A 168 0.07 -6.07 1.37
CA VAL A 168 0.16 -4.84 2.18
C VAL A 168 -0.58 -5.02 3.51
N ALA A 169 -1.74 -5.67 3.48
CA ALA A 169 -2.53 -5.94 4.68
C ALA A 169 -1.84 -6.96 5.61
N GLU A 170 -1.32 -8.06 5.07
CA GLU A 170 -0.61 -9.10 5.82
C GLU A 170 0.67 -8.56 6.46
N ARG A 171 1.47 -7.81 5.71
CA ARG A 171 2.69 -7.16 6.23
C ARG A 171 2.37 -6.27 7.41
N THR A 172 1.37 -5.40 7.26
CA THR A 172 0.97 -4.46 8.33
C THR A 172 0.47 -5.19 9.58
N GLN A 173 -0.29 -6.28 9.41
CA GLN A 173 -0.72 -7.12 10.53
C GLN A 173 0.47 -7.77 11.24
N GLY A 174 1.42 -8.32 10.48
CA GLY A 174 2.62 -8.95 11.03
C GLY A 174 3.47 -7.98 11.85
N GLU A 175 3.69 -6.77 11.34
CA GLU A 175 4.46 -5.73 12.03
C GLU A 175 3.73 -5.16 13.26
N SER A 176 2.39 -5.06 13.20
CA SER A 176 1.57 -4.67 14.35
C SER A 176 1.64 -5.70 15.47
N HIS A 177 1.53 -7.00 15.17
CA HIS A 177 1.68 -8.07 16.18
C HIS A 177 3.07 -8.07 16.81
N ALA A 178 4.13 -7.87 16.02
CA ALA A 178 5.48 -7.76 16.54
C ALA A 178 5.64 -6.55 17.48
N ALA A 179 5.04 -5.40 17.13
CA ALA A 179 5.05 -4.20 17.96
C ALA A 179 4.31 -4.42 19.29
N GLU A 180 3.15 -5.09 19.28
CA GLU A 180 2.38 -5.44 20.47
C GLU A 180 3.16 -6.36 21.42
N GLN A 181 3.81 -7.41 20.90
CA GLN A 181 4.63 -8.31 21.73
C GLN A 181 5.80 -7.58 22.39
N MET A 182 6.48 -6.70 21.64
CA MET A 182 7.56 -5.88 22.18
C MET A 182 7.07 -4.88 23.23
N ALA A 183 5.88 -4.29 23.04
CA ALA A 183 5.27 -3.40 24.02
C ALA A 183 4.90 -4.15 25.31
N ALA A 184 4.30 -5.34 25.20
CA ALA A 184 3.97 -6.19 26.34
C ALA A 184 5.22 -6.61 27.13
N LEU A 185 6.31 -6.96 26.43
CA LEU A 185 7.59 -7.31 27.06
C LEU A 185 8.22 -6.12 27.78
N THR A 186 8.18 -4.93 27.16
CA THR A 186 8.68 -3.68 27.77
C THR A 186 7.85 -3.31 29.00
N GLN A 187 6.53 -3.44 28.93
CA GLN A 187 5.63 -3.16 30.05
C GLN A 187 5.84 -4.15 31.19
N PHE A 188 6.00 -5.44 30.89
CA PHE A 188 6.34 -6.46 31.88
C PHE A 188 7.67 -6.13 32.58
N LEU A 189 8.73 -5.80 31.83
CA LEU A 189 10.03 -5.41 32.40
C LEU A 189 9.95 -4.14 33.25
N SER A 190 9.02 -3.22 32.97
CA SER A 190 8.82 -2.00 33.76
C SER A 190 8.07 -2.22 35.08
N LEU A 191 7.43 -3.38 35.26
CA LEU A 191 6.70 -3.75 36.47
C LEU A 191 7.59 -4.40 37.55
N PHE A 192 8.85 -4.70 37.24
CA PHE A 192 9.86 -5.26 38.14
C PHE A 192 11.03 -4.29 38.33
#